data_AF-A0A7C5P0T1-F1
#
_entry.id   AF-A0A7C5P0T1-F1
#
_cell.length_a   1.000
_cell.length_b   1.000
_cell.length_c   1.000
_cell.angle_alpha   90.00
_cell.angle_beta   90.00
_cell.angle_gamma   90.00
#
_symmetry.space_group_name_H-M   'P 1'
#
loop_
_entity.id
_entity.type
_entity.pdbx_description
1 polymer ?
#
loop_
_entity_poly.entity_id
_entity_poly.type
_entity_poly.pdbx_seq_one_letter_code
_entity_poly.pdbx_strand_id
1 'polypeptide(L)'
;MKYIDPSYTIRSAPASADDSVFCFRLAENAVHAAMTGRTAMVVGFWNGHFVHVPVKKAIQERKKLDPSGSLWQSVLENTGQPAILL
;
A
#
# COMPACT_ATOMS: atom_id res chain seq x y z
N MET A 1 -4.97 14.68 -29.55
CA MET A 1 -4.91 14.23 -28.15
C MET A 1 -4.54 12.75 -28.15
N LYS A 2 -3.54 12.32 -27.37
CA LYS A 2 -3.19 10.90 -27.23
C LYS A 2 -3.52 10.48 -25.80
N TYR A 3 -4.34 9.45 -25.66
CA TYR A 3 -4.65 8.83 -24.38
C TYR A 3 -3.74 7.61 -24.20
N ILE A 4 -3.17 7.46 -23.02
CA ILE A 4 -2.30 6.34 -22.66
C ILE A 4 -2.91 5.70 -21.41
N ASP A 5 -3.28 4.42 -21.50
CA ASP A 5 -3.72 3.61 -20.36
C ASP A 5 -2.68 2.52 -20.07
N PRO A 6 -1.81 2.73 -19.05
CA PRO A 6 -0.79 1.75 -18.69
C PRO A 6 -1.28 0.70 -17.68
N SER A 7 -2.60 0.60 -17.40
CA SER A 7 -3.13 -0.21 -16.30
C SER A 7 -2.67 -1.67 -16.33
N TYR A 8 -2.76 -2.33 -17.50
CA TYR A 8 -2.30 -3.71 -17.64
C TYR A 8 -0.78 -3.79 -17.54
N THR A 9 -0.04 -2.90 -18.21
CA THR A 9 1.42 -2.84 -18.14
C THR A 9 1.93 -2.77 -16.70
N ILE A 10 1.30 -1.94 -15.85
CA ILE A 10 1.69 -1.79 -14.44
C ILE A 10 1.36 -3.06 -13.65
N ARG A 11 0.16 -3.63 -13.83
CA ARG A 11 -0.33 -4.76 -13.00
C ARG A 11 0.20 -6.12 -13.42
N SER A 12 0.65 -6.26 -14.66
CA SER A 12 1.23 -7.50 -15.18
C SER A 12 2.76 -7.49 -15.18
N ALA A 13 3.39 -6.38 -14.80
CA ALA A 13 4.83 -6.32 -14.66
C ALA A 13 5.31 -7.30 -13.59
N PRO A 14 6.48 -7.95 -13.78
CA PRO A 14 7.08 -8.77 -12.73
C PRO A 14 7.41 -7.90 -11.51
N ALA A 15 7.37 -8.53 -10.33
CA ALA A 15 7.77 -7.88 -9.09
C ALA A 15 9.25 -7.47 -9.14
N SER A 16 9.57 -6.32 -8.55
CA SER A 16 10.95 -5.92 -8.30
C SER A 16 11.62 -6.86 -7.29
N ALA A 17 12.94 -6.77 -7.14
CA ALA A 17 13.66 -7.55 -6.12
C ALA A 17 13.17 -7.21 -4.70
N ASP A 18 12.96 -5.93 -4.42
CA ASP A 18 12.44 -5.46 -3.14
C ASP A 18 11.02 -6.00 -2.87
N ASP A 19 10.13 -5.91 -3.87
CA ASP A 19 8.77 -6.46 -3.75
C ASP A 19 8.78 -7.97 -3.53
N SER A 20 9.69 -8.68 -4.20
CA SER A 20 9.82 -10.15 -4.07
C SER A 20 10.22 -10.54 -2.64
N VAL A 21 11.22 -9.85 -2.06
CA VAL A 21 11.63 -10.06 -0.66
C VAL A 21 10.52 -9.68 0.30
N PHE A 22 9.81 -8.57 0.05
CA PHE A 22 8.72 -8.11 0.89
C PHE A 22 7.54 -9.10 0.89
N CYS A 23 7.13 -9.58 -0.29
CA CYS A 23 6.09 -10.61 -0.45
C CYS A 23 6.47 -11.92 0.25
N PHE A 24 7.73 -12.34 0.14
CA PHE A 24 8.22 -13.52 0.85
C PHE A 24 8.06 -13.37 2.36
N ARG A 25 8.49 -12.24 2.94
CA ARG A 25 8.35 -11.97 4.38
C ARG A 25 6.89 -11.89 4.83
N LEU A 26 6.00 -11.30 4.03
CA LEU A 26 4.56 -11.31 4.31
C LEU A 26 4.02 -12.75 4.38
N ALA A 27 4.41 -13.60 3.42
CA ALA A 27 3.99 -14.99 3.36
C ALA A 27 4.51 -15.81 4.55
N GLU A 28 5.79 -15.68 4.91
CA GLU A 28 6.37 -16.35 6.08
C GLU A 28 5.63 -16.00 7.37
N ASN A 29 5.38 -14.71 7.62
CA ASN A 29 4.62 -14.26 8.79
C ASN A 29 3.19 -14.81 8.78
N ALA A 30 2.55 -14.90 7.62
CA ALA A 30 1.20 -15.44 7.49
C ALA A 30 1.17 -16.94 7.80
N VAL A 31 2.15 -17.69 7.32
CA VAL A 31 2.30 -19.13 7.61
C VAL A 31 2.56 -19.34 9.10
N HIS A 32 3.49 -18.60 9.72
CA HIS A 32 3.72 -18.69 11.17
C HIS A 32 2.46 -18.36 11.99
N ALA A 33 1.72 -17.32 11.60
CA ALA A 33 0.45 -16.99 12.24
C ALA A 33 -0.56 -18.15 12.14
N ALA A 34 -0.72 -18.73 10.95
CA ALA A 34 -1.63 -19.85 10.73
C ALA A 34 -1.21 -21.09 11.53
N MET A 35 0.08 -21.42 11.57
CA MET A 35 0.63 -22.56 12.32
C MET A 35 0.45 -22.41 13.83
N THR A 36 0.33 -21.19 14.35
CA THR A 36 -0.01 -20.92 15.76
C THR A 36 -1.53 -20.87 16.01
N GLY A 37 -2.34 -21.25 15.03
CA GLY A 37 -3.81 -21.33 15.15
C GLY A 37 -4.53 -20.00 14.93
N ARG A 38 -3.85 -18.95 14.44
CA ARG A 38 -4.50 -17.66 14.15
C ARG A 38 -5.31 -17.75 12.86
N THR A 39 -6.51 -17.17 12.88
CA THR A 39 -7.42 -17.08 11.74
C THR A 39 -8.05 -15.69 11.66
N ALA A 40 -8.77 -15.39 10.57
CA ALA A 40 -9.50 -14.15 10.35
C ALA A 40 -8.64 -12.87 10.55
N MET A 41 -7.38 -12.93 10.13
CA MET A 41 -6.41 -11.84 10.19
C MET A 41 -5.64 -11.73 8.87
N VAL A 42 -5.05 -10.56 8.63
CA VAL A 42 -4.09 -10.31 7.56
C VAL A 42 -2.76 -9.90 8.16
N VAL A 43 -1.67 -10.20 7.47
CA VAL A 43 -0.35 -9.64 7.80
C VAL A 43 -0.21 -8.30 7.11
N GLY A 44 0.12 -7.26 7.88
CA GLY A 44 0.48 -5.94 7.37
C GLY A 44 1.90 -5.55 7.74
N PHE A 45 2.39 -4.45 7.20
CA PHE A 45 3.66 -3.84 7.58
C PHE A 45 3.41 -2.41 8.08
N TRP A 46 3.80 -2.13 9.31
CA TRP A 46 3.56 -0.85 9.96
C TRP A 46 4.75 -0.45 10.82
N ASN A 47 5.25 0.78 10.62
CA ASN A 47 6.39 1.35 11.35
C ASN A 47 7.61 0.41 11.42
N GLY A 48 7.98 -0.24 10.31
CA GLY A 48 9.14 -1.13 10.25
C GLY A 48 8.89 -2.57 10.71
N HIS A 49 7.65 -2.91 11.10
CA HIS A 49 7.32 -4.20 11.70
C HIS A 49 6.20 -4.91 10.94
N PHE A 50 6.29 -6.24 10.86
CA PHE A 50 5.19 -7.08 10.41
C PHE A 50 4.18 -7.26 11.55
N VAL A 51 2.91 -7.03 11.26
CA VAL A 51 1.83 -7.00 12.27
C VAL A 51 0.65 -7.87 11.83
N HIS A 52 0.00 -8.51 12.79
CA HIS A 52 -1.26 -9.24 12.56
C HIS A 52 -2.44 -8.30 12.79
N VAL A 53 -3.28 -8.11 11.77
CA VAL A 53 -4.45 -7.22 11.85
C VAL A 53 -5.72 -8.04 11.63
N PRO A 54 -6.69 -8.03 12.55
CA PRO A 54 -7.98 -8.69 12.34
C PRO A 54 -8.65 -8.17 11.07
N VAL A 55 -9.20 -9.05 10.22
CA VAL A 55 -9.84 -8.68 8.95
C VAL A 55 -10.93 -7.64 9.17
N LYS A 56 -11.76 -7.80 10.21
CA LYS A 56 -12.81 -6.83 10.57
C LYS A 56 -12.28 -5.42 10.80
N LYS A 57 -11.06 -5.28 11.33
CA LYS A 57 -10.42 -3.97 11.54
C LYS A 57 -9.72 -3.47 10.28
N ALA A 58 -9.11 -4.36 9.50
CA ALA A 58 -8.44 -4.01 8.25
C ALA A 58 -9.39 -3.42 7.19
N ILE A 59 -10.66 -3.83 7.17
CA ILE A 59 -11.65 -3.37 6.17
C ILE A 59 -12.49 -2.17 6.62
N GLN A 60 -12.35 -1.70 7.87
CA GLN A 60 -13.18 -0.60 8.40
C GLN A 60 -12.94 0.71 7.65
N GLU A 61 -11.67 0.99 7.34
CA GLU A 61 -11.25 2.24 6.72
C GLU A 61 -10.19 1.97 5.67
N ARG A 62 -10.05 2.92 4.74
CA ARG A 62 -9.00 2.89 3.71
C ARG A 62 -8.10 4.09 3.89
N LYS A 63 -6.78 3.87 3.77
CA LYS A 63 -5.80 4.95 3.75
C LYS A 63 -6.11 5.90 2.59
N LYS A 64 -6.37 7.16 2.91
CA LYS A 64 -6.49 8.25 1.94
C LYS A 64 -5.26 9.13 2.02
N LEU A 65 -4.95 9.79 0.91
CA LEU A 65 -3.94 10.84 0.90
C LEU A 65 -4.47 12.02 1.73
N ASP A 66 -3.62 12.56 2.60
CA ASP A 66 -3.91 13.77 3.36
C ASP A 66 -3.59 14.99 2.49
N PRO A 67 -4.59 15.80 2.06
CA PRO A 67 -4.36 16.98 1.24
C PRO A 67 -3.58 18.08 1.98
N SER A 68 -3.51 18.02 3.31
CA SER A 68 -2.70 18.94 4.12
C SER A 68 -1.30 18.39 4.42
N GLY A 69 -1.03 17.13 4.05
CA GLY A 69 0.23 16.44 4.33
C GLY A 69 1.36 16.80 3.37
N SER A 70 2.60 16.57 3.82
CA SER A 70 3.82 16.90 3.06
C SER A 70 3.87 16.23 1.68
N LEU A 71 3.39 14.99 1.56
CA LEU A 71 3.34 14.29 0.28
C LEU A 71 2.50 15.06 -0.75
N TRP A 72 1.35 15.62 -0.35
CA TRP A 72 0.53 16.41 -1.26
C TRP A 72 1.15 17.76 -1.56
N GLN A 73 1.75 18.40 -0.56
CA GLN A 73 2.46 19.67 -0.73
C GLN A 73 3.58 19.54 -1.77
N SER A 74 4.37 18.46 -1.73
CA SER A 74 5.38 18.18 -2.75
C SER A 74 4.77 18.08 -4.15
N VAL A 75 3.57 17.51 -4.32
CA VAL A 75 2.89 17.47 -5.63
C VAL A 75 2.54 18.88 -6.10
N LEU A 76 1.98 19.72 -5.23
CA LEU A 76 1.62 21.11 -5.56
C LEU A 76 2.86 21.93 -5.96
N GLU A 77 3.95 21.81 -5.20
CA GLU A 77 5.22 22.50 -5.49
C GLU A 77 5.83 22.06 -6.83
N ASN A 78 5.83 20.77 -7.12
CA ASN A 78 6.41 20.25 -8.36
C ASN A 78 5.55 20.54 -9.61
N THR A 79 4.23 20.61 -9.44
CA THR A 79 3.31 20.86 -10.57
C THR A 79 2.98 22.34 -10.76
N GLY A 80 3.23 23.18 -9.76
CA GLY A 80 2.82 24.59 -9.75
C GLY A 80 1.31 24.80 -9.67
N GLN A 81 0.53 23.75 -9.35
CA GLN A 81 -0.92 23.85 -9.25
C GLN A 81 -1.35 24.58 -7.97
N PRO A 82 -2.44 25.36 -8.01
CA PRO A 82 -2.95 26.02 -6.81
C PRO A 82 -3.51 24.99 -5.83
N ALA A 83 -3.33 25.23 -4.53
CA ALA A 83 -3.84 24.34 -3.49
C ALA A 83 -5.38 24.25 -3.44
N ILE A 84 -6.05 25.30 -3.93
CA ILE A 84 -7.51 25.39 -4.04
C ILE A 84 -7.80 25.87 -5.46
N LEU A 85 -8.66 25.14 -6.18
CA LEU A 85 -9.23 25.60 -7.44
C LEU A 85 -10.30 26.66 -7.11
N LEU A 86 -10.11 27.89 -7.61
CA LEU A 86 -11.11 28.97 -7.56
C LEU A 86 -12.23 28.73 -8.57
#